data_AF-A0A1G7LVJ6-F1
#
_entry.id   AF-A0A1G7LVJ6-F1
#
_cell.length_a   1.000
_cell.length_b   1.000
_cell.length_c   1.000
_cell.angle_alpha   90.00
_cell.angle_beta   90.00
_cell.angle_gamma   90.00
#
_symmetry.space_group_name_H-M   'P 1'
#
loop_
_entity.id
_entity.type
_entity.pdbx_description
1 polymer ?
#
loop_
_entity_poly.entity_id
_entity_poly.type
_entity_poly.pdbx_seq_one_letter_code
_entity_poly.pdbx_strand_id
1 'polypeptide(L)'
;MCVKLFLFLFYILVQSCNSQKKATPEQEQILETAKTNFVFVEGGTFTMGKNGVSIAREHQVTLDSYSISKYETTWKEFDLYFILNGKEIINSQYRGHLQDHGPNYAAKKAHGF
;
A
#
# COMPACT_ATOMS: atom_id res chain seq x y z
N MET A 1 -20.41 -26.47 38.97
CA MET A 1 -19.02 -26.06 38.66
C MET A 1 -18.75 -25.90 37.16
N CYS A 2 -19.43 -26.64 36.27
CA CYS A 2 -19.28 -26.51 34.81
C CYS A 2 -19.58 -25.11 34.22
N VAL A 3 -20.60 -24.39 34.73
CA VAL A 3 -21.01 -23.08 34.15
C VAL A 3 -19.96 -21.98 34.38
N LYS A 4 -19.29 -22.00 35.54
CA LYS A 4 -18.22 -21.03 35.85
C LYS A 4 -16.97 -21.26 35.00
N LEU A 5 -16.67 -22.51 34.66
CA LEU A 5 -15.55 -22.86 33.78
C LEU A 5 -15.81 -22.41 32.34
N PHE A 6 -17.05 -22.56 31.85
CA PHE A 6 -17.45 -22.09 30.53
C PHE A 6 -17.42 -20.55 30.40
N LEU A 7 -17.87 -19.82 31.42
CA LEU A 7 -17.80 -18.34 31.43
C LEU A 7 -16.35 -17.83 31.44
N PHE A 8 -15.44 -18.53 32.13
CA PHE A 8 -14.01 -18.18 32.15
C PHE A 8 -13.34 -18.44 30.80
N LEU A 9 -13.67 -19.56 30.15
CA LEU A 9 -13.16 -19.90 28.82
C LEU A 9 -13.66 -18.91 27.75
N PHE A 10 -14.91 -18.47 27.86
CA PHE A 10 -15.47 -17.45 26.97
C PHE A 10 -14.78 -16.10 27.15
N TYR A 11 -14.46 -15.69 28.39
CA TYR A 11 -13.76 -14.44 28.70
C TYR A 11 -12.33 -14.39 28.09
N ILE A 12 -11.61 -15.52 28.11
CA ILE A 12 -10.27 -15.62 27.51
C ILE A 12 -10.33 -15.48 25.97
N LEU A 13 -11.37 -16.02 25.33
CA LEU A 13 -11.54 -15.92 23.88
C LEU A 13 -11.86 -14.49 23.42
N VAL A 14 -12.59 -13.69 24.21
CA VAL A 14 -12.92 -12.29 23.83
C VAL A 14 -11.72 -11.34 23.94
N GLN A 15 -10.72 -11.64 24.79
CA GLN A 15 -9.52 -10.82 24.95
C GLN A 15 -8.49 -11.05 23.82
N SER A 16 -8.66 -12.08 22.99
CA SER A 16 -7.68 -12.44 21.95
C SER A 16 -7.75 -11.57 20.68
N CYS A 17 -8.77 -10.72 20.53
CA CYS A 17 -8.92 -9.81 19.38
C CYS A 17 -8.45 -8.40 19.71
N ASN A 18 -7.14 -8.14 19.86
CA ASN A 18 -6.61 -6.76 19.79
C ASN A 18 -5.09 -6.63 19.60
N SER A 19 -4.42 -7.62 18.99
CA SER A 19 -2.97 -7.52 18.71
C SER A 19 -2.64 -6.77 17.41
N GLN A 20 -3.44 -5.76 17.04
CA GLN A 20 -3.06 -4.82 15.98
C GLN A 20 -2.52 -3.56 16.67
N LYS A 21 -1.25 -3.23 16.43
CA LYS A 21 -0.70 -1.92 16.81
C LYS A 21 -1.63 -0.85 16.24
N LYS A 22 -2.27 -0.08 17.12
CA LYS A 22 -3.08 1.06 16.68
C LYS A 22 -2.16 2.09 16.03
N ALA A 23 -2.54 2.51 14.83
CA ALA A 23 -1.84 3.56 14.11
C ALA A 23 -1.89 4.87 14.92
N THR A 24 -0.87 5.72 14.78
CA THR A 24 -0.93 7.09 15.32
C THR A 24 -1.85 7.96 14.45
N PRO A 25 -2.35 9.11 14.95
CA PRO A 25 -3.17 10.00 14.14
C PRO A 25 -2.50 10.46 12.83
N GLU A 26 -1.17 10.65 12.86
CA GLU A 26 -0.42 10.98 11.64
C GLU A 26 -0.41 9.82 10.64
N GLN A 27 -0.26 8.59 11.13
CA GLN A 27 -0.29 7.38 10.30
C GLN A 27 -1.66 7.15 9.68
N GLU A 28 -2.73 7.38 10.44
CA GLU A 28 -4.10 7.34 9.94
C GLU A 28 -4.32 8.41 8.87
N GLN A 29 -3.84 9.63 9.08
CA GLN A 29 -3.96 10.69 8.07
C GLN A 29 -3.27 10.33 6.76
N ILE A 30 -2.08 9.74 6.79
CA ILE A 30 -1.36 9.29 5.59
C ILE A 30 -2.18 8.20 4.88
N LEU A 31 -2.71 7.24 5.63
CA LEU A 31 -3.53 6.15 5.08
C LEU A 31 -4.81 6.69 4.43
N GLU A 32 -5.53 7.58 5.10
CA GLU A 32 -6.76 8.18 4.58
C GLU A 32 -6.48 9.07 3.36
N THR A 33 -5.39 9.85 3.39
CA THR A 33 -4.96 10.64 2.23
C THR A 33 -4.68 9.72 1.04
N ALA A 34 -3.93 8.62 1.22
CA ALA A 34 -3.65 7.66 0.16
C ALA A 34 -4.92 7.02 -0.41
N LYS A 35 -5.91 6.67 0.43
CA LYS A 35 -7.20 6.14 0.00
C LYS A 35 -8.04 7.16 -0.78
N THR A 36 -8.09 8.41 -0.31
CA THR A 36 -8.85 9.47 -0.99
C THR A 36 -8.25 9.88 -2.33
N ASN A 37 -6.95 9.62 -2.54
CA ASN A 37 -6.25 9.91 -3.80
C ASN A 37 -6.50 8.85 -4.90
N PHE A 38 -7.34 7.84 -4.67
CA PHE A 38 -7.74 6.95 -5.76
C PHE A 38 -8.70 7.66 -6.70
N VAL A 39 -8.45 7.54 -8.01
CA VAL A 39 -9.29 8.05 -9.08
C VAL A 39 -10.02 6.88 -9.70
N PHE A 40 -11.33 7.00 -9.85
CA PHE A 40 -12.14 6.04 -10.59
C PHE A 40 -11.92 6.24 -12.09
N VAL A 41 -11.65 5.14 -12.79
CA VAL A 41 -11.47 5.06 -14.23
C VAL A 41 -12.57 4.18 -14.80
N GLU A 42 -13.34 4.74 -15.71
CA GLU A 42 -14.38 3.98 -16.41
C GLU A 42 -13.75 2.88 -17.26
N GLY A 43 -14.36 1.70 -17.21
CA GLY A 43 -13.99 0.57 -18.05
C GLY A 43 -14.26 0.87 -19.52
N GLY A 44 -13.60 0.11 -20.39
CA GLY A 44 -13.69 0.33 -21.82
C GLY A 44 -12.66 -0.47 -22.58
N THR A 45 -12.64 -0.28 -23.90
CA THR A 45 -11.64 -0.89 -24.79
C THR A 45 -10.71 0.18 -25.34
N PHE A 46 -9.40 -0.04 -25.25
CA PHE A 46 -8.39 0.86 -25.77
C PHE A 46 -7.24 0.09 -26.42
N THR A 47 -6.50 0.76 -27.28
CA THR A 47 -5.31 0.22 -27.91
C THR A 47 -4.10 0.38 -27.00
N MET A 48 -3.48 -0.72 -26.57
CA MET A 48 -2.27 -0.73 -25.75
C MET A 48 -1.05 -1.14 -26.59
N GLY A 49 0.10 -0.54 -26.28
CA GLY A 49 1.36 -0.81 -26.97
C GLY A 49 1.67 0.21 -28.06
N LYS A 50 2.67 -0.08 -28.88
CA LYS A 50 3.14 0.79 -29.97
C LYS A 50 3.65 -0.04 -31.14
N ASN A 51 3.14 0.25 -32.34
CA ASN A 51 3.65 -0.35 -33.56
C ASN A 51 5.18 -0.12 -33.73
N GLY A 52 5.88 -1.19 -34.10
CA GLY A 52 7.35 -1.20 -34.25
C GLY A 52 8.13 -1.55 -32.97
N VAL A 53 7.48 -1.73 -31.81
CA VAL A 53 8.14 -2.20 -30.58
C VAL A 53 7.86 -3.69 -30.40
N SER A 54 8.89 -4.54 -30.55
CA SER A 54 8.73 -6.00 -30.61
C SER A 54 8.12 -6.61 -29.35
N ILE A 55 8.45 -6.08 -28.17
CA ILE A 55 7.99 -6.53 -26.85
C ILE A 55 6.67 -5.88 -26.41
N ALA A 56 6.20 -4.86 -27.12
CA ALA A 56 5.02 -4.07 -26.76
C ALA A 56 4.21 -3.73 -28.01
N ARG A 57 3.90 -4.75 -28.81
CA ARG A 57 3.12 -4.59 -30.04
C ARG A 57 1.72 -4.11 -29.71
N GLU A 58 1.16 -3.36 -30.64
CA GLU A 58 -0.17 -2.79 -30.54
C GLU A 58 -1.25 -3.88 -30.49
N HIS A 59 -2.15 -3.82 -29.51
CA HIS A 59 -3.29 -4.74 -29.37
C HIS A 59 -4.45 -4.08 -28.60
N GLN A 60 -5.67 -4.56 -28.84
CA GLN A 60 -6.87 -4.11 -28.12
C GLN A 60 -6.91 -4.75 -26.73
N VAL A 61 -7.17 -3.92 -25.71
CA VAL A 61 -7.35 -4.34 -24.32
C VAL A 61 -8.70 -3.82 -23.85
N THR A 62 -9.50 -4.70 -23.25
CA THR A 62 -10.75 -4.35 -22.58
C THR A 62 -10.59 -4.56 -21.08
N LEU A 63 -10.88 -3.51 -20.30
CA LEU A 63 -10.85 -3.55 -18.84
C LEU A 63 -12.23 -3.14 -18.29
N ASP A 64 -12.63 -3.79 -17.20
CA ASP A 64 -13.75 -3.31 -16.36
C ASP A 64 -13.36 -2.02 -15.64
N SER A 65 -14.34 -1.28 -15.13
CA SER A 65 -14.09 -0.07 -14.35
C SER A 65 -13.28 -0.38 -13.09
N TYR A 66 -12.31 0.49 -12.76
CA TYR A 66 -11.40 0.30 -11.65
C TYR A 66 -11.05 1.63 -10.98
N SER A 67 -10.36 1.58 -9.83
CA SER A 67 -9.77 2.76 -9.20
C SER A 67 -8.25 2.61 -9.17
N ILE A 68 -7.53 3.68 -9.50
CA ILE A 68 -6.08 3.72 -9.48
C ILE A 68 -5.58 4.95 -8.72
N SER A 69 -4.45 4.84 -8.03
CA SER A 69 -3.86 5.97 -7.32
C SER A 69 -3.54 7.12 -8.28
N LYS A 70 -3.93 8.34 -7.91
CA LYS A 70 -3.64 9.58 -8.66
C LYS A 70 -2.15 9.87 -8.79
N TYR A 71 -1.37 9.46 -7.79
CA TYR A 71 0.07 9.69 -7.67
C TYR A 71 0.79 8.36 -7.43
N GLU A 72 2.08 8.33 -7.75
CA GLU A 72 2.96 7.23 -7.36
C GLU A 72 3.04 7.12 -5.83
N THR A 73 3.09 5.90 -5.31
CA THR A 73 3.30 5.66 -3.87
C THR A 73 4.60 6.31 -3.42
N THR A 74 4.52 7.13 -2.38
CA THR A 74 5.67 7.82 -1.80
C THR A 74 6.47 6.93 -0.86
N TRP A 75 7.74 7.29 -0.58
CA TRP A 75 8.53 6.60 0.44
C TRP A 75 7.88 6.62 1.82
N LYS A 76 7.18 7.71 2.19
CA LYS A 76 6.43 7.81 3.45
C LYS A 76 5.31 6.77 3.53
N GLU A 77 4.51 6.64 2.48
CA GLU A 77 3.41 5.68 2.41
C GLU A 77 3.93 4.23 2.36
N PHE A 78 5.01 3.99 1.61
CA PHE A 78 5.65 2.69 1.55
C PHE A 78 6.20 2.27 2.93
N ASP A 79 6.96 3.13 3.61
CA ASP A 79 7.52 2.83 4.93
C ASP A 79 6.45 2.65 5.99
N LEU A 80 5.33 3.38 5.88
CA LEU A 80 4.19 3.24 6.77
C LEU A 80 3.66 1.80 6.77
N TYR A 81 3.60 1.14 5.62
CA TYR A 81 3.21 -0.27 5.54
C TYR A 81 4.13 -1.16 6.41
N PHE A 82 5.45 -0.97 6.36
CA PHE A 82 6.38 -1.75 7.17
C PHE A 82 6.18 -1.48 8.66
N ILE A 83 6.08 -0.21 9.04
CA ILE A 83 5.91 0.22 10.43
C ILE A 83 4.63 -0.39 11.04
N LEU A 84 3.49 -0.30 10.34
CA LEU A 84 2.22 -0.82 10.81
C LEU A 84 2.21 -2.36 10.91
N ASN A 85 2.98 -3.04 10.06
CA ASN A 85 3.13 -4.49 10.09
C ASN A 85 4.29 -4.97 10.99
N GLY A 86 4.93 -4.07 11.75
CA GLY A 86 6.04 -4.40 12.64
C GLY A 86 7.27 -4.95 11.92
N LYS A 87 7.47 -4.56 10.66
CA LYS A 87 8.60 -4.96 9.82
C LYS A 87 9.67 -3.87 9.81
N GLU A 88 10.92 -4.25 9.60
CA GLU A 88 12.01 -3.31 9.40
C GLU A 88 11.88 -2.59 8.06
N ILE A 89 12.23 -1.30 8.06
CA ILE A 89 12.19 -0.47 6.86
C ILE A 89 13.34 -0.89 5.93
N ILE A 90 13.00 -1.18 4.68
CA ILE A 90 13.96 -1.67 3.67
C ILE A 90 14.90 -0.54 3.24
N ASN A 91 16.20 -0.84 3.21
CA ASN A 91 17.23 0.00 2.60
C ASN A 91 17.26 1.46 3.11
N SER A 92 16.87 1.70 4.37
CA SER A 92 16.80 3.04 4.97
C SER A 92 18.13 3.81 4.83
N GLN A 93 19.25 3.12 5.02
CA GLN A 93 20.61 3.63 4.87
C GLN A 93 20.95 4.20 3.48
N TYR A 94 20.31 3.67 2.42
CA TYR A 94 20.61 4.07 1.05
C TYR A 94 19.76 5.24 0.55
N ARG A 95 18.80 5.72 1.35
CA ARG A 95 17.81 6.73 0.93
C ARG A 95 18.16 8.15 1.37
N GLY A 96 18.88 8.32 2.48
CA GLY A 96 19.13 9.65 3.07
C GLY A 96 20.03 10.58 2.25
N HIS A 97 20.74 10.09 1.23
CA HIS A 97 21.70 10.87 0.44
C HIS A 97 21.28 11.10 -1.02
N LEU A 98 20.12 10.57 -1.43
CA LEU A 98 19.65 10.69 -2.81
C LEU A 98 18.62 11.82 -2.91
N GLN A 99 18.82 12.73 -3.86
CA GLN A 99 18.05 13.96 -4.02
C GLN A 99 16.54 13.72 -4.22
N ASP A 100 16.15 12.52 -4.67
CA ASP A 100 14.75 12.12 -4.94
C ASP A 100 14.24 10.97 -4.03
N HIS A 101 14.86 10.73 -2.87
CA HIS A 101 14.46 9.64 -1.95
C HIS A 101 13.93 10.16 -0.60
N GLY A 102 13.58 11.45 -0.55
CA GLY A 102 12.86 12.01 0.59
C GLY A 102 11.48 11.35 0.76
N PRO A 103 10.86 11.50 1.95
CA PRO A 103 9.59 10.84 2.28
C PRO A 103 8.44 11.17 1.32
N ASN A 104 8.45 12.36 0.70
CA ASN A 104 7.39 12.83 -0.19
C ASN A 104 7.65 12.53 -1.68
N TYR A 105 8.74 11.83 -2.01
CA TYR A 105 9.05 11.42 -3.38
C TYR A 105 8.54 10.01 -3.64
N ALA A 106 8.29 9.70 -4.91
CA ALA A 106 7.90 8.37 -5.36
C ALA A 106 8.92 7.31 -4.92
N ALA A 107 8.43 6.20 -4.38
CA ALA A 107 9.20 5.05 -3.94
C ALA A 107 9.67 4.21 -5.15
N LYS A 108 10.52 4.80 -5.99
CA LYS A 108 11.10 4.15 -7.17
C LYS A 108 12.54 3.72 -6.91
N LYS A 109 12.96 2.62 -7.54
CA LYS A 109 14.38 2.26 -7.60
C LYS A 109 15.12 3.35 -8.40
N ALA A 110 16.20 3.90 -7.86
CA ALA A 110 17.05 4.82 -8.61
C ALA A 110 17.50 4.16 -9.92
N HIS A 111 17.28 4.85 -11.05
CA HIS A 111 17.80 4.44 -12.34
C HIS A 111 19.32 4.68 -12.33
N GLY A 112 20.10 3.62 -12.13
CA GLY A 112 21.55 3.70 -12.03
C GLY A 112 22.21 2.36 -11.73
N PHE A 113 21.97 1.37 -12.59
CA PHE A 113 22.87 0.24 -12.86
C PHE A 113 22.78 -0.05 -14.37
#